data_AF-A0A8K0M402-F1
#
_entry.id   AF-A0A8K0M402-F1
#
_cell.length_a   1.000
_cell.length_b   1.000
_cell.length_c   1.000
_cell.angle_alpha   90.00
_cell.angle_beta   90.00
_cell.angle_gamma   90.00
#
_symmetry.space_group_name_H-M   'P 1'
#
loop_
_entity.id
_entity.type
_entity.pdbx_description
1 polymer ?
#
loop_
_entity_poly.entity_id
_entity_poly.type
_entity_poly.pdbx_seq_one_letter_code
_entity_poly.pdbx_strand_id
1 'polypeptide(L)'
;MTTTSYKKNATYIAYTRGNLRPDVILPPLARNNDGLIFLAPGEVYCRFRFQNGTRCPINWRFPTYHALHDHYSQTHGLELERLKSGALPADTRREVEHWYKALMGNVATVWTPRSAHVRGHSPPPVPRPDLDGI
;
A
#
# COMPACT_ATOMS: atom_id res chain seq x y z
N MET A 1 -13.69 -5.99 23.58
CA MET A 1 -13.55 -5.02 22.47
C MET A 1 -13.32 -5.80 21.19
N THR A 2 -14.27 -5.82 20.27
CA THR A 2 -14.12 -6.48 18.97
C THR A 2 -13.06 -5.72 18.17
N THR A 3 -11.89 -6.33 17.99
CA THR A 3 -10.82 -5.81 17.13
C THR A 3 -11.27 -5.94 15.68
N THR A 4 -12.03 -4.96 15.19
CA THR A 4 -12.46 -4.92 13.79
C THR A 4 -11.21 -4.78 12.91
N SER A 5 -11.04 -5.72 11.98
CA SER A 5 -9.94 -5.70 10.99
C SER A 5 -10.30 -4.75 9.86
N TYR A 6 -9.35 -3.93 9.38
CA TYR A 6 -9.55 -3.08 8.20
C TYR A 6 -9.96 -3.90 6.96
N LYS A 7 -9.63 -5.20 6.95
CA LYS A 7 -10.02 -6.11 5.86
C LYS A 7 -11.53 -6.31 5.73
N LYS A 8 -12.31 -5.94 6.75
CA LYS A 8 -13.78 -5.94 6.74
C LYS A 8 -14.37 -4.60 6.28
N ASN A 9 -13.54 -3.57 6.09
CA ASN A 9 -13.98 -2.26 5.61
C ASN A 9 -14.39 -2.34 4.13
N ALA A 10 -15.48 -1.68 3.76
CA ALA A 10 -16.02 -1.66 2.41
C ALA A 10 -15.00 -1.16 1.36
N THR A 11 -14.13 -0.20 1.69
CA THR A 11 -13.15 0.35 0.76
C THR A 11 -12.03 -0.64 0.45
N TYR A 12 -11.57 -1.40 1.45
CA TYR A 12 -10.62 -2.49 1.24
C TYR A 12 -11.23 -3.63 0.43
N ILE A 13 -12.50 -3.97 0.70
CA ILE A 13 -13.22 -4.99 -0.08
C ILE A 13 -13.35 -4.52 -1.53
N ALA A 14 -13.71 -3.26 -1.78
CA ALA A 14 -13.79 -2.70 -3.13
C ALA A 14 -12.44 -2.75 -3.85
N TYR A 15 -11.36 -2.35 -3.18
CA TYR A 15 -10.00 -2.40 -3.70
C TYR A 15 -9.56 -3.81 -4.12
N THR A 16 -9.92 -4.83 -3.32
CA THR A 16 -9.52 -6.22 -3.54
C THR A 16 -10.50 -7.03 -4.41
N ARG A 17 -11.70 -6.49 -4.68
CA ARG A 17 -12.74 -7.16 -5.50
C ARG A 17 -12.42 -7.14 -6.99
N GLY A 18 -11.68 -6.14 -7.47
CA GLY A 18 -11.22 -6.09 -8.86
C GLY A 18 -10.21 -7.20 -9.17
N ASN A 19 -10.22 -7.70 -10.41
CA ASN A 19 -9.15 -8.58 -10.92
C ASN A 19 -8.00 -7.78 -11.55
N LEU A 20 -8.26 -6.53 -11.94
CA LEU A 20 -7.29 -5.65 -12.57
C LEU A 20 -6.82 -4.59 -11.59
N ARG A 21 -5.53 -4.30 -11.65
CA ARG A 21 -4.85 -3.24 -10.93
C ARG A 21 -5.51 -1.90 -11.30
N PRO A 22 -5.97 -1.11 -10.32
CA PRO A 22 -6.62 0.16 -10.60
C PRO A 22 -5.55 1.22 -10.89
N ASP A 23 -5.08 1.26 -12.13
CA ASP A 23 -3.88 2.00 -12.48
C ASP A 23 -4.00 3.52 -12.26
N VAL A 24 -5.16 4.10 -12.50
CA VAL A 24 -5.38 5.55 -12.38
C VAL A 24 -5.19 6.05 -10.94
N ILE A 25 -5.57 5.25 -9.95
CA ILE A 25 -5.66 5.68 -8.55
C ILE A 25 -4.42 5.34 -7.71
N LEU A 26 -3.55 4.45 -8.20
CA LEU A 26 -2.44 3.95 -7.38
C LEU A 26 -1.29 4.98 -7.26
N PRO A 27 -0.89 5.34 -6.03
CA PRO A 27 0.18 6.29 -5.79
C PRO A 27 1.55 5.72 -6.22
N PRO A 28 2.56 6.56 -6.50
CA PRO A 28 3.92 6.09 -6.73
C PRO A 28 4.47 5.33 -5.51
N LEU A 29 5.50 4.51 -5.73
CA LEU A 29 6.18 3.81 -4.64
C LEU A 29 6.85 4.81 -3.69
N ALA A 30 6.67 4.59 -2.39
CA ALA A 30 7.37 5.32 -1.35
C ALA A 30 8.55 4.50 -0.82
N ARG A 31 9.59 5.19 -0.37
CA ARG A 31 10.82 4.61 0.18
C ARG A 31 11.07 5.09 1.60
N ASN A 32 11.57 4.19 2.44
CA ASN A 32 12.04 4.54 3.78
C ASN A 32 13.46 5.17 3.71
N ASN A 33 14.05 5.55 4.85
CA ASN A 33 15.37 6.19 4.87
C ASN A 33 16.53 5.27 4.44
N ASP A 34 16.34 3.95 4.45
CA ASP A 34 17.32 2.97 3.97
C ASP A 34 17.13 2.66 2.48
N GLY A 35 16.18 3.33 1.82
CA GLY A 35 15.85 3.11 0.41
C GLY A 35 14.94 1.92 0.16
N LEU A 36 14.48 1.20 1.20
CA LEU A 36 13.53 0.09 1.05
C LEU A 36 12.15 0.60 0.65
N ILE A 37 11.48 -0.11 -0.26
CA ILE A 37 10.10 0.19 -0.63
C ILE A 37 9.16 -0.23 0.51
N PHE A 38 8.23 0.61 0.93
CA PHE A 38 7.16 0.16 1.84
C PHE A 38 5.80 0.23 1.15
N LEU A 39 5.02 -0.83 1.36
CA LEU A 39 3.67 -0.98 0.82
C LEU A 39 2.65 -0.75 1.92
N ALA A 40 1.43 -0.35 1.53
CA ALA A 40 0.34 -0.29 2.48
C ALA A 40 0.02 -1.70 3.02
N PRO A 41 -0.31 -1.85 4.30
CA PRO A 41 -0.84 -3.11 4.81
C PRO A 41 -2.02 -3.62 3.98
N GLY A 42 -1.89 -4.87 3.51
CA GLY A 42 -2.91 -5.53 2.70
C GLY A 42 -2.87 -5.18 1.21
N GLU A 43 -1.86 -4.43 0.74
CA GLU A 43 -1.69 -4.14 -0.67
C GLU A 43 -1.47 -5.43 -1.48
N VAL A 44 -2.08 -5.52 -2.65
CA VAL A 44 -2.10 -6.75 -3.48
C VAL A 44 -1.71 -6.54 -4.94
N TYR A 45 -1.32 -5.33 -5.33
CA TYR A 45 -0.91 -5.02 -6.71
C TYR A 45 0.50 -4.45 -6.75
N CYS A 46 1.24 -4.78 -7.80
CA CYS A 46 2.53 -4.14 -8.07
C CYS A 46 2.32 -2.72 -8.61
N ARG A 47 2.92 -1.72 -7.96
CA ARG A 47 2.89 -0.29 -8.35
C ARG A 47 4.15 0.17 -9.07
N PHE A 48 5.09 -0.74 -9.35
CA PHE A 48 6.35 -0.39 -9.98
C PHE A 48 6.15 0.27 -11.35
N ARG A 49 6.95 1.31 -11.58
CA ARG A 49 7.05 2.04 -12.86
C ARG A 49 8.51 2.03 -13.30
N PHE A 50 8.74 1.68 -14.56
CA PHE A 50 10.03 1.80 -15.22
C PHE A 50 10.39 3.28 -15.43
N GLN A 51 11.64 3.56 -15.79
CA GLN A 51 12.15 4.93 -16.00
C GLN A 51 11.37 5.69 -17.09
N ASN A 52 10.84 4.97 -18.08
CA ASN A 52 9.99 5.53 -19.14
C ASN A 52 8.53 5.75 -18.71
N GLY A 53 8.20 5.55 -17.43
CA GLY A 53 6.85 5.70 -16.88
C GLY A 53 5.92 4.49 -17.13
N THR A 54 6.34 3.51 -17.93
CA THR A 54 5.56 2.28 -18.14
C THR A 54 5.42 1.50 -16.83
N ARG A 55 4.26 0.92 -16.57
CA ARG A 55 4.02 0.12 -15.36
C ARG A 55 4.51 -1.31 -15.54
N CYS A 56 4.72 -1.99 -14.43
CA CYS A 56 4.87 -3.44 -14.43
C CYS A 56 3.69 -4.09 -15.20
N PRO A 57 3.97 -5.02 -16.14
CA PRO A 57 2.92 -5.66 -16.95
C PRO A 57 2.01 -6.58 -16.14
N ILE A 58 2.46 -7.02 -14.96
CA ILE A 58 1.62 -7.79 -14.03
C ILE A 58 0.58 -6.85 -13.43
N ASN A 59 -0.61 -6.89 -14.02
CA ASN A 59 -1.74 -6.04 -13.66
C ASN A 59 -2.82 -6.81 -12.86
N TRP A 60 -2.59 -8.07 -12.51
CA TRP A 60 -3.51 -8.84 -11.67
C TRP A 60 -3.13 -8.79 -10.19
N ARG A 61 -4.09 -9.17 -9.36
CA ARG A 61 -3.94 -9.30 -7.90
C ARG A 61 -2.96 -10.42 -7.54
N PHE A 62 -2.03 -10.15 -6.63
CA PHE A 62 -1.21 -11.16 -5.98
C PHE A 62 -2.00 -11.85 -4.85
N PRO A 63 -1.90 -13.19 -4.70
CA PRO A 63 -2.69 -13.93 -3.72
C PRO A 63 -2.25 -13.66 -2.28
N THR A 64 -0.98 -13.32 -2.07
CA THR A 64 -0.38 -13.08 -0.76
C THR A 64 0.62 -11.92 -0.81
N TYR A 65 0.88 -11.31 0.36
CA TYR A 65 1.95 -10.32 0.50
C TYR A 65 3.32 -10.90 0.15
N HIS A 66 3.57 -12.17 0.51
CA HIS A 66 4.83 -12.85 0.17
C HIS A 66 5.02 -12.97 -1.35
N ALA A 67 3.98 -13.36 -2.09
CA ALA A 67 4.05 -13.41 -3.55
C ALA A 67 4.29 -12.03 -4.19
N LEU A 68 3.68 -10.98 -3.64
CA LEU A 68 3.95 -9.60 -4.07
C LEU A 68 5.39 -9.18 -3.75
N HIS A 69 5.87 -9.51 -2.56
CA HIS A 69 7.24 -9.25 -2.12
C HIS A 69 8.27 -9.93 -3.05
N ASP A 70 8.07 -11.22 -3.32
CA ASP A 70 8.94 -11.99 -4.22
C ASP A 70 8.91 -11.41 -5.63
N HIS A 71 7.76 -10.95 -6.10
CA HIS A 71 7.66 -10.27 -7.38
C HIS A 71 8.53 -9.00 -7.44
N TYR A 72 8.49 -8.14 -6.42
CA TYR A 72 9.37 -6.95 -6.38
C TYR A 72 10.85 -7.33 -6.39
N SER A 73 11.23 -8.33 -5.59
CA SER A 73 12.61 -8.77 -5.50
C SER A 73 13.10 -9.39 -6.82
N GLN A 74 12.37 -10.38 -7.35
CA GLN A 74 12.79 -11.17 -8.51
C GLN A 74 12.59 -10.44 -9.84
N THR A 75 11.53 -9.63 -9.95
CA THR A 75 11.18 -8.97 -11.24
C THR A 75 11.76 -7.56 -11.33
N HIS A 76 11.91 -6.87 -10.19
CA HIS A 76 12.32 -5.46 -10.18
C HIS A 76 13.65 -5.22 -9.46
N GLY A 77 14.25 -6.23 -8.83
CA GLY A 77 15.47 -6.07 -8.04
C GLY A 77 15.28 -5.10 -6.86
N LEU A 78 14.03 -4.95 -6.38
CA LEU A 78 13.68 -4.04 -5.30
C LEU A 78 13.41 -4.80 -4.03
N GLU A 79 14.03 -4.36 -2.95
CA GLU A 79 13.76 -4.87 -1.61
C GLU A 79 12.61 -4.11 -0.95
N LEU A 80 11.69 -4.86 -0.33
CA LEU A 80 10.60 -4.28 0.44
C LEU A 80 10.96 -4.23 1.92
N GLU A 81 10.51 -3.18 2.58
CA GLU A 81 10.46 -3.14 4.02
C GLU A 81 9.48 -4.18 4.56
N ARG A 82 9.94 -4.95 5.54
CA ARG A 82 9.11 -5.93 6.24
C ARG A 82 8.02 -5.25 7.05
N LEU A 83 6.79 -5.72 6.87
CA LEU A 83 5.66 -5.31 7.70
C LEU A 83 5.74 -5.92 9.10
N LYS A 84 5.18 -5.21 10.09
CA LYS A 84 4.99 -5.73 11.44
C LYS A 84 4.01 -6.90 11.42
N SER A 85 4.42 -8.03 12.01
CA SER A 85 3.56 -9.21 12.19
C SER A 85 2.45 -8.97 13.22
N GLY A 86 1.33 -9.65 13.06
CA GLY A 86 0.21 -9.63 14.00
C GLY A 86 -0.80 -8.51 13.74
N ALA A 87 -1.57 -8.17 14.78
CA ALA A 87 -2.62 -7.16 14.66
C ALA A 87 -2.02 -5.75 14.52
N LEU A 88 -2.59 -4.96 13.61
CA LEU A 88 -2.23 -3.55 13.47
C LEU A 88 -2.71 -2.75 14.69
N PRO A 89 -1.89 -1.81 15.22
CA PRO A 89 -2.34 -0.82 16.18
C PRO A 89 -3.55 -0.03 15.64
N ALA A 90 -4.39 0.47 16.55
CA ALA A 90 -5.61 1.19 16.16
C ALA A 90 -5.33 2.38 15.23
N ASP A 91 -4.25 3.13 15.49
CA ASP A 91 -3.88 4.31 14.71
C ASP A 91 -3.44 3.91 13.29
N THR A 92 -2.53 2.93 13.16
CA THR A 92 -2.12 2.38 11.86
C THR A 92 -3.30 1.79 11.11
N ARG A 93 -4.25 1.14 11.80
CA ARG A 93 -5.47 0.63 11.16
C ARG A 93 -6.30 1.77 10.57
N ARG A 94 -6.50 2.87 11.30
CA ARG A 94 -7.23 4.04 10.80
C ARG A 94 -6.51 4.67 9.60
N GLU A 95 -5.19 4.73 9.61
CA GLU A 95 -4.40 5.20 8.48
C GLU A 95 -4.55 4.30 7.24
N VAL A 96 -4.57 2.98 7.43
CA VAL A 96 -4.81 2.02 6.35
C VAL A 96 -6.20 2.18 5.75
N GLU A 97 -7.22 2.31 6.60
CA GLU A 97 -8.61 2.57 6.15
C GLU A 97 -8.72 3.90 5.40
N HIS A 98 -8.06 4.96 5.89
CA HIS A 98 -7.99 6.27 5.24
C HIS A 98 -7.35 6.17 3.85
N TRP A 99 -6.27 5.40 3.73
CA TRP A 99 -5.61 5.19 2.44
C TRP A 99 -6.51 4.48 1.44
N TYR A 100 -7.17 3.39 1.83
CA TYR A 100 -8.11 2.71 0.93
C TYR A 100 -9.33 3.57 0.59
N LYS A 101 -9.81 4.42 1.52
CA LYS A 101 -10.87 5.40 1.23
C LYS A 101 -10.40 6.40 0.17
N ALA A 102 -9.18 6.93 0.30
CA ALA A 102 -8.59 7.84 -0.69
C ALA A 102 -8.51 7.21 -2.08
N LEU A 103 -8.00 5.97 -2.17
CA LEU A 103 -7.92 5.26 -3.44
C LEU A 103 -9.29 5.07 -4.08
N MET A 104 -10.26 4.54 -3.31
CA MET A 104 -11.60 4.25 -3.84
C MET A 104 -12.41 5.51 -4.15
N GLY A 105 -12.09 6.64 -3.50
CA GLY A 105 -12.61 7.96 -3.82
C GLY A 105 -11.88 8.66 -4.98
N ASN A 106 -10.94 7.99 -5.66
CA ASN A 106 -10.12 8.56 -6.74
C ASN A 106 -9.34 9.83 -6.32
N VAL A 107 -8.93 9.89 -5.05
CA VAL A 107 -8.13 11.00 -4.51
C VAL A 107 -6.67 10.77 -4.82
N ALA A 108 -6.08 11.64 -5.63
CA ALA A 108 -4.66 11.62 -5.92
C ALA A 108 -3.87 11.80 -4.62
N THR A 109 -2.90 10.93 -4.37
CA THR A 109 -2.02 11.01 -3.20
C THR A 109 -0.64 10.46 -3.54
N VAL A 110 0.37 10.86 -2.76
CA VAL A 110 1.69 10.21 -2.72
C VAL A 110 1.96 9.57 -1.36
N TRP A 111 1.04 9.76 -0.41
CA TRP A 111 1.11 9.19 0.93
C TRP A 111 0.74 7.71 0.93
N THR A 112 1.52 6.90 1.63
CA THR A 112 1.26 5.47 1.85
C THR A 112 1.40 5.18 3.36
N PRO A 113 0.41 4.55 4.01
CA PRO A 113 0.51 4.17 5.41
C PRO A 113 1.59 3.09 5.58
N ARG A 114 2.41 3.22 6.62
CA ARG A 114 3.55 2.33 6.88
C ARG A 114 3.31 1.55 8.17
N SER A 115 3.54 0.24 8.12
CA SER A 115 3.53 -0.61 9.32
C SER A 115 4.85 -1.34 9.45
N ALA A 116 5.92 -0.57 9.65
CA ALA A 116 7.28 -1.10 9.67
C ALA A 116 7.50 -2.09 10.82
N HIS A 117 8.20 -3.19 10.53
CA HIS A 117 8.70 -4.11 11.55
C HIS A 117 9.73 -3.42 12.48
N VAL A 118 10.62 -2.61 11.89
CA VAL A 118 11.69 -1.87 12.59
C VAL A 118 11.37 -0.37 12.61
N ARG A 119 11.49 0.26 13.78
CA ARG A 119 11.30 1.71 13.97
C ARG A 119 12.59 2.46 13.64
N GLY A 120 12.50 3.79 13.43
CA GLY A 120 13.67 4.67 13.23
C GLY A 120 14.03 4.97 11.78
N HIS A 121 13.50 4.22 10.82
CA HIS A 121 13.79 4.39 9.38
C HIS A 121 12.70 5.14 8.62
N SER A 122 11.86 5.91 9.34
CA SER A 122 10.72 6.60 8.73
C SER A 122 11.18 7.68 7.76
N PRO A 123 10.61 7.72 6.53
CA PRO A 123 10.85 8.85 5.65
C PRO A 123 10.30 10.14 6.26
N PRO A 124 10.66 11.31 5.69
CA PRO A 124 10.00 12.56 6.01
C PRO A 124 8.47 12.42 5.94
N PRO A 125 7.72 13.04 6.87
CA PRO A 125 6.27 12.99 6.85
C PRO A 125 5.71 13.53 5.53
N VAL A 126 4.84 12.75 4.91
CA VAL A 126 4.05 13.18 3.76
C VAL A 126 2.63 13.47 4.24
N PRO A 127 2.02 14.61 3.87
CA PRO A 127 0.64 14.91 4.25
C PRO A 127 -0.33 13.82 3.81
N ARG A 128 -1.24 13.43 4.70
CA ARG A 128 -2.37 12.58 4.35
C ARG A 128 -3.30 13.34 3.41
N PRO A 129 -3.91 12.67 2.42
CA PRO A 129 -4.89 13.32 1.57
C PRO A 129 -6.10 13.73 2.42
N ASP A 130 -6.63 14.91 2.15
CA ASP A 130 -7.91 15.34 2.71
C ASP A 130 -9.04 14.55 2.05
N LEU A 131 -9.98 14.07 2.86
CA LEU A 131 -11.13 13.29 2.41
C LEU A 131 -12.45 14.01 2.74
N ASP A 132 -12.40 15.28 3.11
CA ASP A 132 -13.59 16.11 3.31
C ASP A 132 -14.33 16.25 1.97
N GLY A 133 -15.63 15.89 1.98
CA GLY A 133 -16.49 15.92 0.79
C GLY A 133 -16.56 14.63 -0.02
N ILE A 134 -15.99 13.52 0.48
CA ILE A 134 -16.06 12.16 -0.10
C ILE A 134 -16.72 11.19 0.87
#